data_AF-A0A1G2H1J7-F1
#
_entry.id   AF-A0A1G2H1J7-F1
#
_cell.length_a   1.000
_cell.length_b   1.000
_cell.length_c   1.000
_cell.angle_alpha   90.00
_cell.angle_beta   90.00
_cell.angle_gamma   90.00
#
_symmetry.space_group_name_H-M   'P 1'
#
loop_
_entity.id
_entity.type
_entity.pdbx_description
1 polymer ?
#
loop_
_entity_poly.entity_id
_entity_poly.type
_entity_poly.pdbx_seq_one_letter_code
_entity_poly.pdbx_strand_id
1 'polypeptide(L)'
;MLYNGSMRSIFFFVAILLMLPFASLFAAESFTRDLSWGLQNDPDVKRLQEYLRDKGFYVYAEITGHYFSSTRSAVLKFQAAQNITPADGVFSGKTRTRLNQLFQPTIQTPLFTPFFRDLFFGFRADPDVVRLQEFLRNKGFFTYPESTGNYFTVTKEAVLAYQLGKKIPPTGSMDPLTRAFINLDILTANSRGPTDESTEVLPSPQTATSTYYKQISISGFSGKNTDPLSERITLTNRSRSDSISITGWEFETSLSTRFTIPSAYNLPGTLDASLGPIVLPPGGRLTITMGKQEKYSAFRENICTGYFTEHTNFTPSISKQCPQPDTFDLLYLGDKCIATIDKIPRCTIPTATHFFAQSSECSSYMIQNFTYAGCVRNYRNDEDFYENQWYVWLNRDTELFRNIHETLLLRDAAGKFVDGQQY
;
A
#
# COMPACT_ATOMS: atom_id res chain seq x y z
N MET A 1 -55.71 48.49 -56.11
CA MET A 1 -56.16 47.82 -54.87
C MET A 1 -55.07 46.83 -54.48
N LEU A 2 -54.64 46.76 -53.20
CA LEU A 2 -53.72 45.74 -52.61
C LEU A 2 -52.28 45.72 -53.23
N TYR A 3 -51.12 45.88 -52.56
CA TYR A 3 -50.71 45.85 -51.14
C TYR A 3 -50.90 44.47 -50.46
N ASN A 4 -49.89 43.76 -49.89
CA ASN A 4 -48.41 43.89 -49.77
C ASN A 4 -47.83 42.51 -49.30
N GLY A 5 -46.55 42.09 -49.28
CA GLY A 5 -45.23 42.66 -49.68
C GLY A 5 -44.40 41.64 -50.51
N SER A 6 -43.06 41.56 -50.57
CA SER A 6 -41.90 41.87 -49.69
C SER A 6 -41.60 40.79 -48.62
N MET A 7 -40.37 40.33 -48.36
CA MET A 7 -39.03 40.95 -48.59
C MET A 7 -37.90 39.93 -48.92
N ARG A 8 -36.77 40.39 -49.46
CA ARG A 8 -35.54 39.61 -49.75
C ARG A 8 -34.33 40.12 -48.95
N SER A 9 -33.28 39.29 -48.85
CA SER A 9 -32.10 39.45 -47.97
C SER A 9 -31.23 40.69 -48.23
N ILE A 10 -30.62 41.21 -47.15
CA ILE A 10 -29.41 42.06 -47.16
C ILE A 10 -28.45 41.53 -46.09
N PHE A 11 -27.14 41.50 -46.39
CA PHE A 11 -26.07 41.15 -45.44
C PHE A 11 -25.58 42.39 -44.67
N PHE A 12 -25.12 42.19 -43.43
CA PHE A 12 -24.23 43.14 -42.73
C PHE A 12 -23.17 42.39 -41.91
N PHE A 13 -21.97 42.96 -41.82
CA PHE A 13 -20.80 42.40 -41.13
C PHE A 13 -20.54 43.19 -39.83
N VAL A 14 -20.46 42.53 -38.68
CA VAL A 14 -19.89 43.05 -37.41
C VAL A 14 -19.15 41.91 -36.71
N ALA A 15 -18.11 42.23 -35.94
CA ALA A 15 -17.10 41.28 -35.48
C ALA A 15 -17.17 40.91 -33.99
N ILE A 16 -16.70 39.69 -33.69
CA ILE A 16 -16.03 39.21 -32.46
C ILE A 16 -16.66 39.58 -31.09
N LEU A 17 -17.09 38.54 -30.36
CA LEU A 17 -16.70 38.38 -28.95
C LEU A 17 -16.53 36.89 -28.59
N LEU A 18 -15.48 36.57 -27.83
CA LEU A 18 -15.25 35.25 -27.24
C LEU A 18 -16.12 35.07 -25.99
N MET A 19 -16.96 34.03 -25.96
CA MET A 19 -17.70 33.60 -24.76
C MET A 19 -17.81 32.07 -24.70
N LEU A 20 -17.10 31.47 -23.75
CA LEU A 20 -17.31 30.12 -23.21
C LEU A 20 -17.04 30.19 -21.69
N PRO A 21 -17.66 29.34 -20.85
CA PRO A 21 -18.93 28.64 -21.01
C PRO A 21 -19.91 29.02 -19.87
N PHE A 22 -21.06 28.36 -19.78
CA PHE A 22 -21.79 28.26 -18.50
C PHE A 22 -22.15 26.80 -18.21
N ALA A 23 -21.32 26.16 -17.38
CA ALA A 23 -21.63 24.87 -16.77
C ALA A 23 -22.17 25.12 -15.36
N SER A 24 -23.43 24.79 -15.11
CA SER A 24 -24.08 24.99 -13.81
C SER A 24 -23.70 23.87 -12.83
N LEU A 25 -22.51 23.98 -12.24
CA LEU A 25 -22.07 23.15 -11.13
C LEU A 25 -22.76 23.61 -9.83
N PHE A 26 -23.87 22.96 -9.46
CA PHE A 26 -24.48 23.17 -8.14
C PHE A 26 -23.69 22.48 -7.02
N ALA A 27 -22.50 23.02 -6.76
CA ALA A 27 -22.03 23.15 -5.40
C ALA A 27 -23.02 24.02 -4.60
N ALA A 28 -22.91 24.02 -3.27
CA ALA A 28 -23.58 24.99 -2.43
C ALA A 28 -22.93 26.38 -2.56
N GLU A 29 -23.04 27.01 -3.74
CA GLU A 29 -22.48 28.33 -4.01
C GLU A 29 -22.98 29.35 -2.99
N SER A 30 -22.09 30.24 -2.55
CA SER A 30 -22.47 31.44 -1.81
C SER A 30 -23.55 32.21 -2.56
N PHE A 31 -24.56 32.73 -1.88
CA PHE A 31 -25.65 33.47 -2.51
C PHE A 31 -25.09 34.72 -3.21
N THR A 32 -25.11 34.70 -4.54
CA THR A 32 -24.53 35.74 -5.42
C THR A 32 -25.47 36.94 -5.59
N ARG A 33 -26.79 36.69 -5.63
CA ARG A 33 -27.86 37.69 -5.71
C ARG A 33 -28.64 37.81 -4.41
N ASP A 34 -29.25 38.98 -4.20
CA ASP A 34 -30.24 39.21 -3.14
C ASP A 34 -31.55 38.46 -3.46
N LEU A 35 -32.30 38.04 -2.42
CA LEU A 35 -33.61 37.40 -2.54
C LEU A 35 -34.67 38.21 -1.78
N SER A 36 -35.82 38.40 -2.41
CA SER A 36 -36.86 39.34 -1.97
C SER A 36 -38.27 38.76 -2.12
N TRP A 37 -39.25 39.45 -1.52
CA TRP A 37 -40.65 39.07 -1.59
C TRP A 37 -41.16 38.96 -3.03
N GLY A 38 -41.88 37.88 -3.33
CA GLY A 38 -42.51 37.66 -4.64
C GLY A 38 -41.85 36.58 -5.51
N LEU A 39 -40.63 36.16 -5.18
CA LEU A 39 -39.96 35.02 -5.85
C LEU A 39 -40.76 33.72 -5.63
N GLN A 40 -40.87 32.88 -6.67
CA GLN A 40 -41.66 31.66 -6.66
C GLN A 40 -40.93 30.52 -7.38
N ASN A 41 -41.03 29.30 -6.84
CA ASN A 41 -40.33 28.10 -7.32
C ASN A 41 -38.81 28.29 -7.49
N ASP A 42 -38.25 29.28 -6.80
CA ASP A 42 -36.91 29.78 -7.02
C ASP A 42 -35.87 28.87 -6.32
N PRO A 43 -34.82 28.40 -7.02
CA PRO A 43 -33.89 27.43 -6.47
C PRO A 43 -33.05 28.00 -5.32
N ASP A 44 -32.71 29.29 -5.34
CA ASP A 44 -31.97 29.92 -4.25
C ASP A 44 -32.88 30.12 -3.04
N VAL A 45 -34.17 30.40 -3.27
CA VAL A 45 -35.15 30.42 -2.17
C VAL A 45 -35.31 29.03 -1.54
N LYS A 46 -35.20 27.93 -2.31
CA LYS A 46 -35.16 26.57 -1.73
C LYS A 46 -33.92 26.35 -0.87
N ARG A 47 -32.72 26.66 -1.38
CA ARG A 47 -31.45 26.59 -0.61
C ARG A 47 -31.50 27.43 0.67
N LEU A 48 -32.12 28.61 0.61
CA LEU A 48 -32.32 29.49 1.77
C LEU A 48 -33.31 28.87 2.79
N GLN A 49 -34.45 28.36 2.33
CA GLN A 49 -35.44 27.69 3.20
C GLN A 49 -34.85 26.46 3.90
N GLU A 50 -34.01 25.67 3.19
CA GLU A 50 -33.33 24.50 3.74
C GLU A 50 -32.39 24.86 4.88
N TYR A 51 -31.49 25.84 4.66
CA TYR A 51 -30.59 26.33 5.71
C TYR A 51 -31.36 26.95 6.89
N LEU A 52 -32.40 27.74 6.62
CA LEU A 52 -33.22 28.34 7.68
C LEU A 52 -34.02 27.28 8.46
N ARG A 53 -34.37 26.14 7.85
CA ARG A 53 -35.02 25.00 8.53
C ARG A 53 -34.03 24.25 9.42
N ASP A 54 -32.83 23.96 8.91
CA ASP A 54 -31.73 23.35 9.68
C ASP A 54 -31.37 24.18 10.93
N LYS A 55 -31.36 25.52 10.81
CA LYS A 55 -31.15 26.43 11.96
C LYS A 55 -32.43 26.76 12.76
N GLY A 56 -33.53 26.03 12.55
CA GLY A 56 -34.78 26.14 13.33
C GLY A 56 -35.60 27.41 13.11
N PHE A 57 -35.23 28.27 12.16
CA PHE A 57 -35.93 29.52 11.86
C PHE A 57 -37.17 29.31 10.97
N TYR A 58 -37.08 28.42 9.98
CA TYR A 58 -38.16 28.07 9.04
C TYR A 58 -38.92 26.84 9.53
N VAL A 59 -40.22 27.03 9.81
CA VAL A 59 -41.09 26.04 10.49
C VAL A 59 -42.21 25.52 9.58
N TYR A 60 -42.27 25.98 8.32
CA TYR A 60 -43.23 25.46 7.36
C TYR A 60 -42.75 24.08 6.86
N ALA A 61 -43.68 23.14 6.66
CA ALA A 61 -43.35 21.73 6.43
C ALA A 61 -42.52 21.49 5.16
N GLU A 62 -42.76 22.28 4.11
CA GLU A 62 -42.21 22.06 2.77
C GLU A 62 -41.19 23.12 2.33
N ILE A 63 -40.22 22.69 1.53
CA ILE A 63 -39.27 23.56 0.82
C ILE A 63 -39.86 23.94 -0.54
N THR A 64 -40.65 25.00 -0.54
CA THR A 64 -41.46 25.42 -1.69
C THR A 64 -40.68 26.23 -2.73
N GLY A 65 -39.66 26.99 -2.31
CA GLY A 65 -39.00 27.99 -3.15
C GLY A 65 -39.81 29.28 -3.33
N HIS A 66 -40.83 29.52 -2.49
CA HIS A 66 -41.60 30.77 -2.48
C HIS A 66 -41.10 31.74 -1.40
N TYR A 67 -40.72 32.96 -1.78
CA TYR A 67 -40.34 34.01 -0.83
C TYR A 67 -41.57 34.85 -0.47
N PHE A 68 -42.42 34.26 0.38
CA PHE A 68 -43.59 34.91 0.98
C PHE A 68 -43.46 34.97 2.51
N SER A 69 -44.59 35.03 3.23
CA SER A 69 -44.68 35.20 4.69
C SER A 69 -43.76 34.25 5.47
N SER A 70 -43.87 32.93 5.26
CA SER A 70 -43.07 31.92 5.97
C SER A 70 -41.56 32.15 5.82
N THR A 71 -41.10 32.43 4.60
CA THR A 71 -39.68 32.65 4.28
C THR A 71 -39.19 33.98 4.85
N ARG A 72 -39.97 35.07 4.70
CA ARG A 72 -39.66 36.38 5.30
C ARG A 72 -39.59 36.30 6.82
N SER A 73 -40.50 35.57 7.47
CA SER A 73 -40.51 35.35 8.92
C SER A 73 -39.30 34.55 9.40
N ALA A 74 -38.82 33.59 8.61
CA ALA A 74 -37.60 32.86 8.92
C ALA A 74 -36.34 33.75 8.76
N VAL A 75 -36.30 34.60 7.74
CA VAL A 75 -35.21 35.58 7.54
C VAL A 75 -35.20 36.65 8.65
N LEU A 76 -36.37 37.11 9.12
CA LEU A 76 -36.48 38.00 10.29
C LEU A 76 -35.85 37.39 11.54
N LYS A 77 -36.17 36.11 11.85
CA LYS A 77 -35.56 35.38 12.98
C LYS A 77 -34.04 35.24 12.81
N PHE A 78 -33.57 34.93 11.60
CA PHE A 78 -32.14 34.84 11.30
C PHE A 78 -31.42 36.19 11.47
N GLN A 79 -31.98 37.28 10.96
CA GLN A 79 -31.43 38.64 11.13
C GLN A 79 -31.32 38.99 12.62
N ALA A 80 -32.37 38.77 13.41
CA ALA A 80 -32.35 38.99 14.85
C ALA A 80 -31.29 38.12 15.56
N ALA A 81 -31.24 36.82 15.27
CA ALA A 81 -30.27 35.89 15.82
C ALA A 81 -28.80 36.17 15.40
N GLN A 82 -28.59 37.01 14.38
CA GLN A 82 -27.28 37.45 13.91
C GLN A 82 -27.00 38.94 14.16
N ASN A 83 -27.82 39.61 14.99
CA ASN A 83 -27.71 41.04 15.33
C ASN A 83 -27.68 41.98 14.10
N ILE A 84 -28.38 41.61 13.02
CA ILE A 84 -28.44 42.39 11.79
C ILE A 84 -29.53 43.46 11.92
N THR A 85 -29.14 44.73 11.81
CA THR A 85 -30.03 45.88 11.91
C THR A 85 -30.11 46.68 10.59
N PRO A 86 -31.32 47.07 10.13
CA PRO A 86 -32.63 46.63 10.64
C PRO A 86 -32.91 45.14 10.34
N ALA A 87 -33.77 44.51 11.14
CA ALA A 87 -34.35 43.20 10.82
C ALA A 87 -35.67 43.44 10.07
N ASP A 88 -35.62 43.39 8.74
CA ASP A 88 -36.71 43.74 7.81
C ASP A 88 -37.29 42.51 7.07
N GLY A 89 -36.64 41.36 7.18
CA GLY A 89 -36.96 40.12 6.48
C GLY A 89 -36.48 40.10 5.03
N VAL A 90 -35.54 40.96 4.63
CA VAL A 90 -34.98 41.00 3.28
C VAL A 90 -33.64 40.27 3.26
N PHE A 91 -33.49 39.34 2.32
CA PHE A 91 -32.24 38.61 2.12
C PHE A 91 -31.33 39.36 1.13
N SER A 92 -30.89 40.54 1.54
CA SER A 92 -30.00 41.43 0.78
C SER A 92 -28.78 41.84 1.60
N GLY A 93 -27.77 42.41 0.92
CA GLY A 93 -26.65 43.13 1.56
C GLY A 93 -26.08 42.44 2.80
N LYS A 94 -26.20 43.07 3.98
CA LYS A 94 -25.73 42.52 5.27
C LYS A 94 -26.28 41.12 5.57
N THR A 95 -27.57 40.87 5.31
CA THR A 95 -28.21 39.57 5.53
C THR A 95 -27.56 38.48 4.70
N ARG A 96 -27.31 38.77 3.41
CA ARG A 96 -26.70 37.83 2.48
C ARG A 96 -25.20 37.62 2.76
N THR A 97 -24.45 38.69 3.01
CA THR A 97 -23.04 38.60 3.42
C THR A 97 -22.89 37.79 4.70
N ARG A 98 -23.74 38.03 5.71
CA ARG A 98 -23.69 37.29 6.97
C ARG A 98 -24.11 35.84 6.81
N LEU A 99 -25.11 35.53 5.98
CA LEU A 99 -25.43 34.14 5.69
C LEU A 99 -24.26 33.46 4.95
N ASN A 100 -23.65 34.08 3.93
CA ASN A 100 -22.48 33.54 3.24
C ASN A 100 -21.24 33.34 4.15
N GLN A 101 -21.15 34.02 5.30
CA GLN A 101 -20.10 33.80 6.32
C GLN A 101 -20.37 32.59 7.23
N LEU A 102 -21.64 32.18 7.38
CA LEU A 102 -22.08 31.07 8.23
C LEU A 102 -22.32 29.80 7.40
N PHE A 103 -22.89 30.00 6.21
CA PHE A 103 -22.88 29.14 5.04
C PHE A 103 -21.49 29.20 4.38
N GLN A 104 -20.45 28.94 5.17
CA GLN A 104 -19.20 28.45 4.60
C GLN A 104 -19.50 27.06 4.05
N PRO A 105 -19.46 26.82 2.72
CA PRO A 105 -19.17 25.47 2.28
C PRO A 105 -17.79 25.14 2.84
N THR A 106 -17.75 24.27 3.85
CA THR A 106 -16.52 23.55 4.14
C THR A 106 -16.08 22.91 2.83
N ILE A 107 -14.88 23.24 2.33
CA ILE A 107 -14.25 22.50 1.23
C ILE A 107 -13.72 21.17 1.79
N GLN A 108 -14.63 20.43 2.43
CA GLN A 108 -14.62 18.99 2.41
C GLN A 108 -15.12 18.61 1.02
N THR A 109 -14.17 18.46 0.09
CA THR A 109 -14.39 17.61 -1.08
C THR A 109 -14.99 16.31 -0.53
N PRO A 110 -16.22 15.92 -0.91
CA PRO A 110 -16.83 14.71 -0.35
C PRO A 110 -15.91 13.53 -0.65
N LEU A 111 -15.31 12.98 0.40
CA LEU A 111 -14.36 11.88 0.33
C LEU A 111 -15.12 10.59 0.01
N PHE A 112 -15.54 10.49 -1.25
CA PHE A 112 -16.09 9.27 -1.80
C PHE A 112 -15.07 8.14 -1.58
N THR A 113 -15.56 7.02 -1.09
CA THR A 113 -14.79 5.79 -0.92
C THR A 113 -15.03 4.87 -2.12
N PRO A 114 -14.03 4.09 -2.57
CA PRO A 114 -14.21 3.17 -3.69
C PRO A 114 -15.40 2.22 -3.55
N PHE A 115 -15.95 1.81 -4.69
CA PHE A 115 -16.97 0.78 -4.81
C PHE A 115 -16.31 -0.58 -5.07
N PHE A 116 -16.75 -1.60 -4.34
CA PHE A 116 -16.21 -2.97 -4.39
C PHE A 116 -17.14 -4.00 -5.05
N ARG A 117 -18.40 -3.63 -5.31
CA ARG A 117 -19.41 -4.45 -6.03
C ARG A 117 -20.01 -3.68 -7.19
N ASP A 118 -20.65 -4.41 -8.10
CA ASP A 118 -21.45 -3.84 -9.19
C ASP A 118 -22.83 -3.39 -8.70
N LEU A 119 -23.39 -2.36 -9.35
CA LEU A 119 -24.73 -1.83 -9.06
C LEU A 119 -25.53 -1.73 -10.36
N PHE A 120 -26.76 -2.23 -10.36
CA PHE A 120 -27.57 -2.38 -11.57
C PHE A 120 -29.05 -2.05 -11.31
N PHE A 121 -29.84 -1.96 -12.37
CA PHE A 121 -31.26 -1.64 -12.28
C PHE A 121 -32.02 -2.65 -11.40
N GLY A 122 -32.70 -2.16 -10.35
CA GLY A 122 -33.52 -2.97 -9.44
C GLY A 122 -33.24 -2.77 -7.95
N PHE A 123 -32.05 -2.29 -7.57
CA PHE A 123 -31.73 -1.99 -6.16
C PHE A 123 -32.68 -0.93 -5.57
N ARG A 124 -33.04 -1.10 -4.29
CA ARG A 124 -33.96 -0.24 -3.54
C ARG A 124 -33.36 0.12 -2.18
N ALA A 125 -33.45 1.39 -1.80
CA ALA A 125 -32.91 1.93 -0.54
C ALA A 125 -31.47 1.46 -0.22
N ASP A 126 -30.67 1.23 -1.25
CA ASP A 126 -29.34 0.63 -1.13
C ASP A 126 -28.27 1.72 -0.85
N PRO A 127 -27.44 1.59 0.20
CA PRO A 127 -26.50 2.63 0.61
C PRO A 127 -25.37 2.88 -0.40
N ASP A 128 -24.99 1.90 -1.23
CA ASP A 128 -24.01 2.12 -2.28
C ASP A 128 -24.65 2.82 -3.48
N VAL A 129 -25.95 2.62 -3.71
CA VAL A 129 -26.71 3.42 -4.68
C VAL A 129 -26.87 4.86 -4.19
N VAL A 130 -27.03 5.12 -2.88
CA VAL A 130 -26.96 6.49 -2.31
C VAL A 130 -25.61 7.13 -2.65
N ARG A 131 -24.49 6.46 -2.32
CA ARG A 131 -23.12 6.94 -2.64
C ARG A 131 -22.93 7.18 -4.14
N LEU A 132 -23.44 6.30 -4.99
CA LEU A 132 -23.36 6.42 -6.45
C LEU A 132 -24.16 7.64 -6.96
N GLN A 133 -25.37 7.87 -6.43
CA GLN A 133 -26.20 9.03 -6.78
C GLN A 133 -25.54 10.35 -6.34
N GLU A 134 -24.87 10.38 -5.18
CA GLU A 134 -24.09 11.53 -4.71
C GLU A 134 -22.87 11.80 -5.60
N PHE A 135 -22.10 10.75 -5.94
CA PHE A 135 -20.96 10.86 -6.85
C PHE A 135 -21.39 11.37 -8.24
N LEU A 136 -22.45 10.80 -8.80
CA LEU A 136 -22.98 11.21 -10.11
C LEU A 136 -23.55 12.64 -10.07
N ARG A 137 -24.18 13.07 -8.97
CA ARG A 137 -24.64 14.47 -8.79
C ARG A 137 -23.45 15.42 -8.74
N ASN A 138 -22.41 15.08 -7.98
CA ASN A 138 -21.17 15.86 -7.88
C ASN A 138 -20.39 15.94 -9.22
N LYS A 139 -20.53 14.94 -10.10
CA LYS A 139 -20.00 14.96 -11.47
C LYS A 139 -20.98 15.58 -12.50
N GLY A 140 -22.17 16.03 -12.09
CA GLY A 140 -23.17 16.69 -12.94
C GLY A 140 -24.11 15.76 -13.73
N PHE A 141 -24.05 14.44 -13.52
CA PHE A 141 -24.83 13.44 -14.27
C PHE A 141 -26.17 13.05 -13.62
N PHE A 142 -26.33 13.20 -12.30
CA PHE A 142 -27.56 12.85 -11.59
C PHE A 142 -28.32 14.11 -11.14
N THR A 143 -29.46 14.37 -11.77
CA THR A 143 -30.24 15.61 -11.61
C THR A 143 -31.38 15.52 -10.59
N TYR A 144 -31.68 14.34 -10.05
CA TYR A 144 -32.73 14.17 -9.05
C TYR A 144 -32.26 14.74 -7.68
N PRO A 145 -33.11 15.49 -6.96
CA PRO A 145 -32.68 16.24 -5.77
C PRO A 145 -32.17 15.35 -4.65
N GLU A 146 -32.73 14.15 -4.47
CA GLU A 146 -32.43 13.25 -3.35
C GLU A 146 -31.63 12.02 -3.78
N SER A 147 -30.67 11.58 -2.96
CA SER A 147 -30.02 10.28 -3.14
C SER A 147 -30.83 9.19 -2.43
N THR A 148 -31.91 8.73 -3.08
CA THR A 148 -32.90 7.82 -2.47
C THR A 148 -32.45 6.36 -2.35
N GLY A 149 -31.26 6.00 -2.85
CA GLY A 149 -30.75 4.61 -2.86
C GLY A 149 -31.49 3.68 -3.83
N ASN A 150 -32.33 4.22 -4.72
CA ASN A 150 -33.10 3.45 -5.69
C ASN A 150 -32.45 3.48 -7.07
N TYR A 151 -32.06 2.31 -7.61
CA TYR A 151 -31.48 2.18 -8.94
C TYR A 151 -32.57 1.86 -9.96
N PHE A 152 -33.32 2.89 -10.35
CA PHE A 152 -34.29 2.83 -11.45
C PHE A 152 -33.88 3.77 -12.59
N THR A 153 -34.83 4.17 -13.44
CA THR A 153 -34.62 4.90 -14.70
C THR A 153 -33.65 6.07 -14.57
N VAL A 154 -33.88 7.00 -13.63
CA VAL A 154 -33.05 8.20 -13.46
C VAL A 154 -31.59 7.88 -13.06
N THR A 155 -31.40 6.86 -12.21
CA THR A 155 -30.05 6.39 -11.81
C THR A 155 -29.36 5.70 -12.98
N LYS A 156 -30.10 4.90 -13.76
CA LYS A 156 -29.61 4.27 -15.00
C LYS A 156 -29.21 5.32 -16.05
N GLU A 157 -30.01 6.36 -16.23
CA GLU A 157 -29.76 7.47 -17.17
C GLU A 157 -28.51 8.27 -16.77
N ALA A 158 -28.32 8.55 -15.47
CA ALA A 158 -27.10 9.18 -14.98
C ALA A 158 -25.85 8.31 -15.20
N VAL A 159 -25.95 6.99 -15.03
CA VAL A 159 -24.84 6.06 -15.33
C VAL A 159 -24.58 5.96 -16.84
N LEU A 160 -25.61 5.95 -17.68
CA LEU A 160 -25.47 6.03 -19.14
C LEU A 160 -24.74 7.33 -19.56
N ALA A 161 -25.14 8.47 -19.00
CA ALA A 161 -24.51 9.77 -19.28
C ALA A 161 -23.03 9.79 -18.83
N TYR A 162 -22.74 9.21 -17.67
CA TYR A 162 -21.36 9.01 -17.19
C TYR A 162 -20.53 8.14 -18.13
N GLN A 163 -21.06 6.97 -18.54
CA GLN A 163 -20.39 6.02 -19.44
C GLN A 163 -20.08 6.65 -20.80
N LEU A 164 -21.05 7.38 -21.37
CA LEU A 164 -20.86 8.16 -22.60
C LEU A 164 -19.79 9.25 -22.44
N GLY A 165 -19.82 9.99 -21.32
CA GLY A 165 -18.80 10.99 -20.99
C GLY A 165 -17.39 10.42 -20.83
N LYS A 166 -17.26 9.15 -20.40
CA LYS A 166 -15.99 8.39 -20.32
C LYS A 166 -15.64 7.63 -21.59
N LYS A 167 -16.49 7.62 -22.61
CA LYS A 167 -16.33 6.84 -23.87
C LYS A 167 -16.22 5.31 -23.63
N ILE A 168 -16.89 4.80 -22.60
CA ILE A 168 -17.01 3.36 -22.31
C ILE A 168 -18.40 2.84 -22.72
N PRO A 169 -18.60 1.51 -22.86
CA PRO A 169 -19.89 0.95 -23.27
C PRO A 169 -21.06 1.42 -22.39
N PRO A 170 -22.14 1.98 -22.98
CA PRO A 170 -23.26 2.53 -22.23
C PRO A 170 -24.23 1.42 -21.80
N THR A 171 -23.84 0.60 -20.81
CA THR A 171 -24.65 -0.50 -20.27
C THR A 171 -25.78 -0.03 -19.34
N GLY A 172 -25.65 1.18 -18.76
CA GLY A 172 -26.54 1.71 -17.74
C GLY A 172 -26.46 0.98 -16.39
N SER A 173 -25.47 0.11 -16.22
CA SER A 173 -25.12 -0.53 -14.96
C SER A 173 -23.72 -0.07 -14.54
N MET A 174 -23.48 0.10 -13.24
CA MET A 174 -22.11 0.21 -12.73
C MET A 174 -21.50 -1.20 -12.72
N ASP A 175 -21.13 -1.66 -13.92
CA ASP A 175 -20.39 -2.89 -14.20
C ASP A 175 -18.88 -2.75 -13.86
N PRO A 176 -18.05 -3.82 -13.94
CA PRO A 176 -16.68 -3.76 -13.44
C PRO A 176 -15.79 -2.70 -14.13
N LEU A 177 -16.05 -2.39 -15.39
CA LEU A 177 -15.35 -1.34 -16.15
C LEU A 177 -15.81 0.05 -15.68
N THR A 178 -17.13 0.25 -15.58
CA THR A 178 -17.73 1.50 -15.10
C THR A 178 -17.32 1.80 -13.66
N ARG A 179 -17.31 0.78 -12.80
CA ARG A 179 -16.83 0.81 -11.42
C ARG A 179 -15.35 1.20 -11.34
N ALA A 180 -14.50 0.67 -12.22
CA ALA A 180 -13.09 1.04 -12.28
C ALA A 180 -12.90 2.52 -12.66
N PHE A 181 -13.65 3.03 -13.65
CA PHE A 181 -13.63 4.44 -14.02
C PHE A 181 -14.16 5.36 -12.91
N ILE A 182 -15.22 4.97 -12.21
CA ILE A 182 -15.76 5.71 -11.05
C ILE A 182 -14.74 5.75 -9.91
N ASN A 183 -14.12 4.61 -9.56
CA ASN A 183 -13.08 4.56 -8.53
C ASN A 183 -11.86 5.42 -8.90
N LEU A 184 -11.45 5.45 -10.18
CA LEU A 184 -10.40 6.35 -10.67
C LEU A 184 -10.81 7.83 -10.56
N ASP A 185 -12.05 8.17 -10.88
CA ASP A 185 -12.63 9.51 -10.75
C ASP A 185 -12.77 10.01 -9.30
N ILE A 186 -12.85 9.07 -8.35
CA ILE A 186 -12.86 9.31 -6.91
C ILE A 186 -11.42 9.62 -6.45
N LEU A 187 -10.48 8.71 -6.77
CA LEU A 187 -9.07 8.86 -6.39
C LEU A 187 -8.45 10.15 -6.96
N THR A 188 -8.80 10.51 -8.20
CA THR A 188 -8.35 11.76 -8.87
C THR A 188 -9.13 13.02 -8.49
N ALA A 189 -10.25 12.90 -7.77
CA ALA A 189 -10.90 14.04 -7.13
C ALA A 189 -10.25 14.35 -5.76
N ASN A 190 -9.93 13.30 -5.00
CA ASN A 190 -9.28 13.41 -3.70
C ASN A 190 -7.86 13.99 -3.78
N SER A 191 -7.22 14.00 -4.96
CA SER A 191 -5.88 14.55 -5.20
C SER A 191 -5.87 16.01 -5.68
N ARG A 192 -7.00 16.72 -5.70
CA ARG A 192 -7.10 18.10 -6.24
C ARG A 192 -7.25 19.17 -5.16
N GLY A 193 -6.14 19.47 -4.49
CA GLY A 193 -5.90 20.80 -3.93
C GLY A 193 -5.65 21.84 -5.04
N PRO A 194 -5.40 23.13 -4.70
CA PRO A 194 -4.99 24.13 -5.68
C PRO A 194 -3.68 23.72 -6.37
N THR A 195 -3.55 24.07 -7.65
CA THR A 195 -2.53 23.57 -8.57
C THR A 195 -1.11 23.98 -8.20
N ASP A 196 -0.21 23.01 -8.22
CA ASP A 196 1.18 23.21 -8.65
C ASP A 196 1.41 22.36 -9.92
N GLU A 197 2.28 22.81 -10.82
CA GLU A 197 2.45 22.25 -12.17
C GLU A 197 3.56 21.19 -12.20
N SER A 198 3.37 20.11 -11.42
CA SER A 198 4.31 18.99 -11.35
C SER A 198 3.62 17.64 -11.55
N THR A 199 4.20 16.81 -12.43
CA THR A 199 3.76 15.42 -12.65
C THR A 199 4.28 14.48 -11.57
N GLU A 200 4.14 14.85 -10.29
CA GLU A 200 4.36 13.91 -9.20
C GLU A 200 3.08 13.12 -8.93
N VAL A 201 3.16 11.81 -9.19
CA VAL A 201 2.37 10.82 -8.47
C VAL A 201 2.55 11.11 -6.99
N LEU A 202 1.45 11.33 -6.25
CA LEU A 202 1.43 11.52 -4.80
C LEU A 202 2.40 10.50 -4.16
N PRO A 203 3.57 10.93 -3.64
CA PRO A 203 4.62 9.98 -3.33
C PRO A 203 4.13 9.03 -2.23
N SER A 204 4.34 7.72 -2.45
CA SER A 204 4.08 6.68 -1.46
C SER A 204 4.63 7.17 -0.11
N PRO A 205 3.78 7.30 0.92
CA PRO A 205 3.87 8.33 1.96
C PRO A 205 5.29 8.40 2.50
N GLN A 206 5.99 9.50 2.15
CA GLN A 206 7.46 9.58 2.11
C GLN A 206 8.06 8.89 3.34
N THR A 207 8.41 7.62 3.16
CA THR A 207 8.85 6.82 4.30
C THR A 207 10.26 7.29 4.60
N ALA A 208 10.39 8.07 5.68
CA ALA A 208 11.63 8.72 6.08
C ALA A 208 12.81 7.77 5.85
N THR A 209 13.70 8.14 4.93
CA THR A 209 14.73 7.23 4.43
C THR A 209 15.66 6.82 5.57
N SER A 210 15.92 5.52 5.68
CA SER A 210 16.86 5.00 6.68
C SER A 210 18.28 5.45 6.38
N THR A 211 19.12 5.60 7.41
CA THR A 211 20.56 5.78 7.26
C THR A 211 21.22 4.61 6.53
N TYR A 212 20.58 3.44 6.55
CA TYR A 212 21.05 2.22 5.88
C TYR A 212 20.60 2.13 4.40
N TYR A 213 19.88 3.12 3.87
CA TYR A 213 19.51 3.18 2.45
C TYR A 213 20.76 3.14 1.56
N LYS A 214 20.73 2.26 0.54
CA LYS A 214 21.90 1.87 -0.29
C LYS A 214 23.06 1.19 0.46
N GLN A 215 23.05 1.11 1.79
CA GLN A 215 24.02 0.33 2.57
C GLN A 215 23.58 -1.13 2.71
N ILE A 216 22.32 -1.40 3.04
CA ILE A 216 21.73 -2.73 2.90
C ILE A 216 20.90 -2.76 1.61
N SER A 217 21.00 -3.84 0.84
CA SER A 217 20.31 -4.00 -0.44
C SER A 217 19.64 -5.36 -0.58
N ILE A 218 18.45 -5.40 -1.18
CA ILE A 218 17.76 -6.62 -1.64
C ILE A 218 18.46 -7.10 -2.93
N SER A 219 19.65 -7.65 -2.74
CA SER A 219 20.54 -8.17 -3.78
C SER A 219 19.99 -9.36 -4.59
N GLY A 220 18.92 -10.00 -4.12
CA GLY A 220 18.21 -11.04 -4.84
C GLY A 220 16.79 -11.21 -4.30
N PHE A 221 15.83 -11.44 -5.19
CA PHE A 221 14.43 -11.68 -4.86
C PHE A 221 13.85 -12.72 -5.83
N SER A 222 13.15 -13.72 -5.30
CA SER A 222 12.55 -14.80 -6.07
C SER A 222 11.24 -15.23 -5.40
N GLY A 223 10.14 -15.20 -6.16
CA GLY A 223 8.79 -15.56 -5.70
C GLY A 223 7.85 -15.93 -6.86
N LYS A 224 8.42 -16.41 -7.98
CA LYS A 224 7.68 -16.81 -9.20
C LYS A 224 7.37 -18.31 -9.27
N ASN A 225 7.39 -18.99 -8.14
CA ASN A 225 7.09 -20.42 -8.02
C ASN A 225 6.28 -20.67 -6.74
N THR A 226 5.27 -21.53 -6.82
CA THR A 226 4.35 -21.86 -5.72
C THR A 226 4.97 -22.74 -4.63
N ASP A 227 6.20 -23.22 -4.85
CA ASP A 227 7.01 -23.90 -3.84
C ASP A 227 7.64 -22.88 -2.83
N PRO A 228 7.29 -22.93 -1.54
CA PRO A 228 7.85 -22.03 -0.52
C PRO A 228 9.38 -22.15 -0.33
N LEU A 229 10.00 -23.28 -0.72
CA LEU A 229 11.47 -23.43 -0.68
C LEU A 229 12.17 -22.76 -1.86
N SER A 230 11.46 -22.52 -2.96
CA SER A 230 11.94 -21.72 -4.09
C SER A 230 11.92 -20.22 -3.76
N GLU A 231 10.90 -19.76 -3.00
CA GLU A 231 10.73 -18.38 -2.56
C GLU A 231 11.86 -17.89 -1.64
N ARG A 232 12.65 -16.93 -2.12
CA ARG A 232 13.86 -16.46 -1.42
C ARG A 232 14.12 -14.97 -1.58
N ILE A 233 14.63 -14.37 -0.51
CA ILE A 233 15.19 -13.03 -0.45
C ILE A 233 16.68 -13.16 -0.13
N THR A 234 17.52 -12.31 -0.74
CA THR A 234 18.91 -12.15 -0.33
C THR A 234 19.21 -10.70 -0.03
N LEU A 235 19.54 -10.39 1.23
CA LEU A 235 20.14 -9.12 1.61
C LEU A 235 21.66 -9.19 1.49
N THR A 236 22.29 -8.10 1.07
CA THR A 236 23.75 -7.92 1.06
C THR A 236 24.09 -6.53 1.63
N ASN A 237 25.06 -6.47 2.55
CA ASN A 237 25.68 -5.24 3.01
C ASN A 237 26.69 -4.71 1.97
N ARG A 238 26.43 -3.51 1.48
CA ARG A 238 27.17 -2.73 0.48
C ARG A 238 27.98 -1.59 1.08
N SER A 239 27.94 -1.38 2.40
CA SER A 239 28.83 -0.45 3.08
C SER A 239 30.29 -0.89 2.91
N ARG A 240 31.22 0.05 3.11
CA ARG A 240 32.67 -0.21 2.92
C ARG A 240 33.38 -0.65 4.20
N SER A 241 32.79 -0.40 5.36
CA SER A 241 33.43 -0.50 6.68
C SER A 241 32.49 -1.00 7.79
N ASP A 242 31.18 -0.93 7.59
CA ASP A 242 30.24 -0.88 8.71
C ASP A 242 29.53 -2.23 8.88
N SER A 243 29.65 -2.82 10.07
CA SER A 243 28.90 -4.03 10.44
C SER A 243 27.51 -3.66 10.93
N ILE A 244 26.47 -4.04 10.17
CA ILE A 244 25.09 -3.57 10.37
C ILE A 244 24.23 -4.70 10.95
N SER A 245 23.60 -4.44 12.10
CA SER A 245 22.62 -5.34 12.72
C SER A 245 21.24 -5.18 12.07
N ILE A 246 20.69 -6.28 11.54
CA ILE A 246 19.44 -6.29 10.76
C ILE A 246 18.30 -7.10 11.39
N THR A 247 18.52 -7.78 12.52
CA THR A 247 17.42 -8.42 13.29
C THR A 247 16.39 -7.37 13.73
N GLY A 248 15.10 -7.73 13.65
CA GLY A 248 13.97 -6.86 13.96
C GLY A 248 13.57 -5.91 12.83
N TRP A 249 14.30 -5.86 11.72
CA TRP A 249 13.88 -5.16 10.51
C TRP A 249 12.72 -5.90 9.84
N GLU A 250 11.87 -5.18 9.12
CA GLU A 250 10.59 -5.68 8.61
C GLU A 250 10.52 -5.64 7.08
N PHE A 251 9.99 -6.71 6.49
CA PHE A 251 9.58 -6.77 5.09
C PHE A 251 8.09 -6.58 4.94
N GLU A 252 7.68 -5.89 3.87
CA GLU A 252 6.28 -5.66 3.49
C GLU A 252 6.04 -6.03 2.03
N THR A 253 5.01 -6.84 1.74
CA THR A 253 4.62 -7.25 0.37
C THR A 253 3.53 -6.35 -0.24
N SER A 254 3.23 -6.48 -1.54
CA SER A 254 2.13 -5.75 -2.21
C SER A 254 0.73 -6.09 -1.69
N LEU A 255 0.59 -7.13 -0.88
CA LEU A 255 -0.63 -7.49 -0.15
C LEU A 255 -0.62 -6.99 1.31
N SER A 256 0.27 -6.05 1.64
CA SER A 256 0.50 -5.50 2.99
C SER A 256 0.84 -6.56 4.05
N THR A 257 1.28 -7.75 3.64
CA THR A 257 1.72 -8.79 4.57
C THR A 257 3.11 -8.44 5.08
N ARG A 258 3.28 -8.48 6.41
CA ARG A 258 4.51 -8.07 7.10
C ARG A 258 5.16 -9.24 7.82
N PHE A 259 6.49 -9.28 7.82
CA PHE A 259 7.28 -10.24 8.58
C PHE A 259 8.65 -9.66 8.94
N THR A 260 9.20 -10.06 10.08
CA THR A 260 10.46 -9.53 10.61
C THR A 260 11.64 -10.48 10.41
N ILE A 261 12.85 -9.92 10.33
CA ILE A 261 14.10 -10.66 10.35
C ILE A 261 14.34 -11.16 11.79
N PRO A 262 14.42 -12.49 12.03
CA PRO A 262 14.54 -13.04 13.38
C PRO A 262 15.96 -12.89 13.95
N SER A 263 16.13 -13.31 15.21
CA SER A 263 17.43 -13.69 15.76
C SER A 263 17.89 -15.04 15.20
N ALA A 264 19.19 -15.30 15.19
CA ALA A 264 19.77 -16.53 14.65
C ALA A 264 20.97 -17.01 15.49
N TYR A 265 21.35 -18.27 15.36
CA TYR A 265 22.54 -18.80 16.01
C TYR A 265 23.81 -18.36 15.27
N ASN A 266 24.62 -17.47 15.87
CA ASN A 266 25.93 -17.12 15.30
C ASN A 266 26.89 -18.33 15.32
N LEU A 267 26.78 -19.17 16.35
CA LEU A 267 27.41 -20.49 16.41
C LEU A 267 26.30 -21.54 16.64
N PRO A 268 25.83 -22.25 15.59
CA PRO A 268 24.83 -23.31 15.72
C PRO A 268 25.43 -24.59 16.30
N GLY A 269 24.59 -25.53 16.76
CA GLY A 269 24.99 -26.92 16.98
C GLY A 269 25.91 -27.22 18.18
N THR A 270 26.22 -26.24 19.02
CA THR A 270 26.96 -26.43 20.28
C THR A 270 26.02 -26.41 21.49
N LEU A 271 26.51 -26.85 22.67
CA LEU A 271 25.72 -26.88 23.92
C LEU A 271 25.45 -25.48 24.49
N ASP A 272 26.30 -24.51 24.15
CA ASP A 272 26.24 -23.09 24.52
C ASP A 272 25.62 -22.20 23.41
N ALA A 273 25.08 -22.81 22.35
CA ALA A 273 24.48 -22.11 21.21
C ALA A 273 23.28 -21.25 21.63
N SER A 274 23.41 -19.93 21.54
CA SER A 274 22.37 -18.95 21.84
C SER A 274 21.93 -18.18 20.60
N LEU A 275 20.65 -17.77 20.56
CA LEU A 275 20.13 -16.87 19.54
C LEU A 275 20.65 -15.45 19.79
N GLY A 276 21.23 -14.83 18.76
CA GLY A 276 21.73 -13.46 18.76
C GLY A 276 21.26 -12.65 17.55
N PRO A 277 21.63 -11.36 17.47
CA PRO A 277 21.32 -10.51 16.32
C PRO A 277 22.08 -10.96 15.07
N ILE A 278 21.41 -10.94 13.93
CA ILE A 278 22.03 -11.09 12.62
C ILE A 278 22.76 -9.78 12.30
N VAL A 279 24.09 -9.85 12.30
CA VAL A 279 24.97 -8.74 11.93
C VAL A 279 25.65 -9.08 10.60
N LEU A 280 25.49 -8.20 9.61
CA LEU A 280 26.17 -8.31 8.33
C LEU A 280 27.41 -7.40 8.34
N PRO A 281 28.65 -7.95 8.30
CA PRO A 281 29.84 -7.15 7.99
C PRO A 281 29.82 -6.66 6.53
N PRO A 282 30.75 -5.78 6.10
CA PRO A 282 30.89 -5.37 4.70
C PRO A 282 30.96 -6.57 3.74
N GLY A 283 30.13 -6.55 2.67
CA GLY A 283 29.97 -7.67 1.74
C GLY A 283 29.15 -8.85 2.28
N GLY A 284 28.84 -8.88 3.58
CA GLY A 284 28.09 -9.95 4.24
C GLY A 284 26.64 -10.05 3.78
N ARG A 285 26.11 -11.29 3.82
CA ARG A 285 24.82 -11.66 3.21
C ARG A 285 23.90 -12.38 4.18
N LEU A 286 22.60 -12.15 4.02
CA LEU A 286 21.54 -12.97 4.62
C LEU A 286 20.65 -13.51 3.51
N THR A 287 20.47 -14.83 3.48
CA THR A 287 19.48 -15.50 2.63
C THR A 287 18.28 -15.90 3.49
N ILE A 288 17.09 -15.40 3.16
CA ILE A 288 15.82 -15.79 3.79
C ILE A 288 15.04 -16.64 2.80
N THR A 289 14.60 -17.83 3.22
CA THR A 289 13.73 -18.74 2.47
C THR A 289 12.38 -18.83 3.17
N MET A 290 11.27 -18.88 2.44
CA MET A 290 9.95 -18.81 3.06
C MET A 290 9.52 -20.16 3.66
N GLY A 291 9.86 -21.26 2.98
CA GLY A 291 9.51 -22.63 3.34
C GLY A 291 10.20 -23.21 4.57
N LYS A 292 9.94 -24.50 4.81
CA LYS A 292 10.34 -25.22 6.03
C LYS A 292 11.75 -25.80 6.01
N GLN A 293 12.45 -25.61 7.11
CA GLN A 293 13.65 -26.36 7.47
C GLN A 293 13.53 -26.86 8.92
N GLU A 294 13.55 -28.18 9.11
CA GLU A 294 13.31 -28.82 10.40
C GLU A 294 14.48 -28.66 11.40
N LYS A 295 15.70 -28.52 10.88
CA LYS A 295 16.94 -28.46 11.66
C LYS A 295 17.78 -27.27 11.22
N TYR A 296 18.22 -26.46 12.19
CA TYR A 296 19.01 -25.25 11.94
C TYR A 296 18.29 -24.24 11.03
N SER A 297 17.07 -23.82 11.41
CA SER A 297 16.27 -22.88 10.60
C SER A 297 16.77 -21.42 10.62
N ALA A 298 17.74 -21.05 11.46
CA ALA A 298 18.30 -19.69 11.50
C ALA A 298 19.74 -19.70 12.06
N PHE A 299 20.77 -19.54 11.21
CA PHE A 299 22.16 -19.58 11.64
C PHE A 299 23.13 -18.81 10.71
N ARG A 300 24.35 -18.55 11.21
CA ARG A 300 25.51 -18.11 10.43
C ARG A 300 26.35 -19.30 10.01
N GLU A 301 26.81 -19.34 8.77
CA GLU A 301 27.83 -20.32 8.37
C GLU A 301 29.15 -20.10 9.11
N ASN A 302 29.90 -21.18 9.26
CA ASN A 302 31.31 -21.18 9.64
C ASN A 302 31.99 -22.31 8.88
N ILE A 303 33.32 -22.35 8.89
CA ILE A 303 34.09 -23.38 8.19
C ILE A 303 33.76 -24.82 8.63
N CYS A 304 32.99 -25.02 9.70
CA CYS A 304 32.51 -26.35 10.12
C CYS A 304 31.08 -26.69 9.65
N THR A 305 30.24 -25.75 9.18
CA THR A 305 28.80 -26.02 8.98
C THR A 305 28.48 -27.04 7.87
N GLY A 306 29.43 -27.36 6.99
CA GLY A 306 29.23 -28.40 5.97
C GLY A 306 28.95 -29.80 6.54
N TYR A 307 29.39 -30.10 7.78
CA TYR A 307 29.05 -31.35 8.48
C TYR A 307 27.53 -31.53 8.70
N PHE A 308 26.73 -30.45 8.72
CA PHE A 308 25.27 -30.58 8.81
C PHE A 308 24.67 -31.24 7.56
N THR A 309 25.35 -31.18 6.41
CA THR A 309 24.82 -31.68 5.13
C THR A 309 24.83 -33.20 4.98
N GLU A 310 25.37 -33.95 5.96
CA GLU A 310 25.33 -35.41 5.98
C GLU A 310 23.98 -35.97 6.47
N HIS A 311 23.27 -35.22 7.31
CA HIS A 311 22.01 -35.66 7.95
C HIS A 311 20.86 -34.65 7.78
N THR A 312 21.05 -33.62 6.94
CA THR A 312 20.05 -32.57 6.66
C THR A 312 20.30 -32.01 5.27
N ASN A 313 19.27 -32.06 4.42
CA ASN A 313 19.29 -31.33 3.16
C ASN A 313 18.92 -29.87 3.42
N PHE A 314 19.57 -28.94 2.72
CA PHE A 314 19.29 -27.51 2.79
C PHE A 314 18.88 -27.01 1.41
N THR A 315 17.77 -26.28 1.35
CA THR A 315 17.29 -25.60 0.14
C THR A 315 17.15 -24.11 0.47
N PRO A 316 18.04 -23.23 -0.02
CA PRO A 316 19.19 -23.51 -0.88
C PRO A 316 20.31 -24.25 -0.14
N SER A 317 21.21 -24.88 -0.88
CA SER A 317 22.36 -25.61 -0.32
C SER A 317 23.35 -24.68 0.38
N ILE A 318 23.81 -25.11 1.55
CA ILE A 318 24.91 -24.50 2.31
C ILE A 318 26.28 -25.01 1.83
N SER A 319 27.36 -24.36 2.26
CA SER A 319 28.74 -24.74 1.95
C SER A 319 29.04 -26.18 2.39
N LYS A 320 29.76 -26.91 1.53
CA LYS A 320 30.32 -28.25 1.82
C LYS A 320 31.85 -28.21 1.93
N GLN A 321 32.39 -27.07 2.31
CA GLN A 321 33.81 -26.92 2.62
C GLN A 321 34.00 -27.06 4.13
N CYS A 322 35.00 -27.86 4.51
CA CYS A 322 35.50 -27.97 5.88
C CYS A 322 37.03 -27.96 5.87
N PRO A 323 37.69 -27.56 6.97
CA PRO A 323 39.11 -27.77 7.18
C PRO A 323 39.52 -29.23 6.97
N GLN A 324 40.78 -29.43 6.59
CA GLN A 324 41.46 -30.69 6.80
C GLN A 324 42.30 -30.56 8.08
N PRO A 325 42.55 -31.66 8.83
CA PRO A 325 43.39 -31.60 10.01
C PRO A 325 44.82 -31.16 9.65
N ASP A 326 45.53 -30.53 10.59
CA ASP A 326 46.95 -30.25 10.37
C ASP A 326 47.74 -31.56 10.28
N THR A 327 48.61 -31.66 9.29
CA THR A 327 49.61 -32.74 9.19
C THR A 327 50.48 -32.88 10.43
N PHE A 328 50.71 -31.81 11.19
CA PHE A 328 51.43 -31.85 12.46
C PHE A 328 50.66 -32.62 13.54
N ASP A 329 49.34 -32.41 13.64
CA ASP A 329 48.45 -33.15 14.56
C ASP A 329 48.39 -34.65 14.24
N LEU A 330 48.69 -35.04 13.00
CA LEU A 330 48.70 -36.43 12.56
C LEU A 330 50.00 -37.17 12.92
N LEU A 331 51.09 -36.49 13.28
CA LEU A 331 52.43 -37.09 13.47
C LEU A 331 52.53 -38.12 14.61
N TYR A 332 51.57 -38.16 15.53
CA TYR A 332 51.52 -39.17 16.60
C TYR A 332 50.72 -40.43 16.22
N LEU A 333 50.09 -40.44 15.05
CA LEU A 333 49.31 -41.55 14.51
C LEU A 333 50.16 -42.37 13.53
N GLY A 334 49.96 -43.69 13.49
CA GLY A 334 50.68 -44.55 12.53
C GLY A 334 50.17 -44.43 11.10
N ASP A 335 51.05 -44.59 10.11
CA ASP A 335 50.82 -44.38 8.67
C ASP A 335 49.49 -44.93 8.12
N LYS A 336 49.06 -46.11 8.58
CA LYS A 336 47.79 -46.72 8.17
C LYS A 336 46.57 -45.87 8.55
N CYS A 337 46.63 -45.20 9.70
CA CYS A 337 45.60 -44.26 10.15
C CYS A 337 45.57 -43.03 9.25
N ILE A 338 46.73 -42.42 9.01
CA ILE A 338 46.90 -41.22 8.17
C ILE A 338 46.37 -41.50 6.76
N ALA A 339 46.84 -42.59 6.13
CA ALA A 339 46.37 -43.05 4.83
C ALA A 339 44.92 -43.61 4.82
N THR A 340 44.21 -43.58 5.95
CA THR A 340 42.76 -43.76 6.03
C THR A 340 42.06 -42.40 6.14
N ILE A 341 42.54 -41.53 7.02
CA ILE A 341 42.12 -40.14 7.20
C ILE A 341 42.15 -39.35 5.87
N ASP A 342 43.22 -39.49 5.08
CA ASP A 342 43.38 -38.81 3.78
C ASP A 342 42.31 -39.18 2.74
N LYS A 343 41.56 -40.27 2.97
CA LYS A 343 40.49 -40.77 2.09
C LYS A 343 39.10 -40.38 2.56
N ILE A 344 38.97 -39.77 3.74
CA ILE A 344 37.69 -39.31 4.27
C ILE A 344 37.33 -38.00 3.55
N PRO A 345 36.18 -37.91 2.84
CA PRO A 345 35.80 -36.68 2.17
C PRO A 345 35.58 -35.55 3.18
N ARG A 346 35.89 -34.31 2.79
CA ARG A 346 35.65 -33.13 3.63
C ARG A 346 34.18 -33.10 4.12
N CYS A 347 33.98 -32.67 5.36
CA CYS A 347 32.67 -32.62 6.02
C CYS A 347 31.96 -33.98 6.22
N THR A 348 32.68 -35.11 6.24
CA THR A 348 32.11 -36.45 6.47
C THR A 348 32.45 -36.97 7.87
N ILE A 349 31.46 -37.43 8.62
CA ILE A 349 31.62 -38.07 9.93
C ILE A 349 32.08 -39.52 9.73
N PRO A 350 33.17 -39.97 10.36
CA PRO A 350 33.68 -41.32 10.18
C PRO A 350 32.75 -42.36 10.78
N THR A 351 32.37 -43.34 9.95
CA THR A 351 31.47 -44.43 10.29
C THR A 351 32.23 -45.71 10.68
N ALA A 352 31.51 -46.76 11.10
CA ALA A 352 32.07 -48.06 11.49
C ALA A 352 33.09 -48.67 10.50
N THR A 353 32.94 -48.42 9.19
CA THR A 353 33.88 -48.89 8.15
C THR A 353 35.24 -48.19 8.21
N HIS A 354 35.30 -46.97 8.72
CA HIS A 354 36.53 -46.19 8.88
C HIS A 354 37.32 -46.62 10.12
N PHE A 355 36.61 -46.97 11.21
CA PHE A 355 37.21 -47.48 12.46
C PHE A 355 37.69 -48.93 12.34
N PHE A 356 37.18 -49.71 11.39
CA PHE A 356 37.52 -51.13 11.28
C PHE A 356 39.02 -51.36 11.02
N ALA A 357 39.62 -52.23 11.83
CA ALA A 357 41.05 -52.55 11.82
C ALA A 357 42.00 -51.35 12.00
N GLN A 358 41.54 -50.24 12.58
CA GLN A 358 42.40 -49.14 13.02
C GLN A 358 42.87 -49.34 14.47
N SER A 359 43.80 -48.48 14.91
CA SER A 359 44.24 -48.43 16.32
C SER A 359 43.22 -47.67 17.21
N SER A 360 43.38 -47.76 18.52
CA SER A 360 42.47 -47.11 19.47
C SER A 360 42.61 -45.58 19.44
N GLU A 361 43.84 -45.12 19.19
CA GLU A 361 44.26 -43.72 19.13
C GLU A 361 43.74 -43.09 17.83
N CYS A 362 43.87 -43.82 16.71
CA CYS A 362 43.32 -43.46 15.41
C CYS A 362 41.80 -43.29 15.45
N SER A 363 41.10 -44.27 16.03
CA SER A 363 39.64 -44.24 16.16
C SER A 363 39.20 -43.09 17.06
N SER A 364 39.91 -42.88 18.17
CA SER A 364 39.67 -41.77 19.11
C SER A 364 39.88 -40.41 18.46
N TYR A 365 40.96 -40.23 17.69
CA TYR A 365 41.24 -38.98 16.96
C TYR A 365 40.15 -38.68 15.92
N MET A 366 39.73 -39.68 15.14
CA MET A 366 38.64 -39.52 14.17
C MET A 366 37.33 -39.11 14.84
N ILE A 367 36.91 -39.80 15.91
CA ILE A 367 35.69 -39.47 16.67
C ILE A 367 35.75 -38.06 17.26
N GLN A 368 36.92 -37.65 17.78
CA GLN A 368 37.07 -36.36 18.45
C GLN A 368 37.16 -35.17 17.48
N ASN A 369 37.64 -35.35 16.24
CA ASN A 369 37.95 -34.24 15.32
C ASN A 369 37.02 -34.17 14.10
N PHE A 370 36.60 -35.30 13.53
CA PHE A 370 35.82 -35.34 12.28
C PHE A 370 34.31 -35.27 12.57
N THR A 371 33.92 -34.25 13.32
CA THR A 371 32.53 -33.92 13.63
C THR A 371 32.38 -32.41 13.67
N TYR A 372 31.14 -31.91 13.61
CA TYR A 372 30.89 -30.47 13.80
C TYR A 372 31.52 -29.94 15.10
N ALA A 373 31.26 -30.62 16.23
CA ALA A 373 31.79 -30.22 17.53
C ALA A 373 33.33 -30.33 17.63
N GLY A 374 33.94 -31.33 16.97
CA GLY A 374 35.39 -31.47 16.89
C GLY A 374 36.04 -30.32 16.11
N CYS A 375 35.50 -30.03 14.92
CA CYS A 375 35.92 -28.91 14.09
C CYS A 375 35.78 -27.57 14.82
N VAL A 376 34.63 -27.29 15.45
CA VAL A 376 34.42 -26.07 16.23
C VAL A 376 35.37 -25.97 17.42
N ARG A 377 35.62 -27.06 18.16
CA ARG A 377 36.59 -27.04 19.27
C ARG A 377 37.98 -26.61 18.81
N ASN A 378 38.42 -27.08 17.64
CA ASN A 378 39.76 -26.82 17.11
C ASN A 378 39.89 -25.41 16.53
N TYR A 379 38.95 -24.99 15.68
CA TYR A 379 39.11 -23.81 14.80
C TYR A 379 38.28 -22.56 15.17
N ARG A 380 37.42 -22.60 16.21
CA ARG A 380 36.53 -21.47 16.56
C ARG A 380 37.20 -20.14 16.94
N ASN A 381 38.52 -20.15 17.14
CA ASN A 381 39.30 -18.98 17.53
C ASN A 381 40.00 -18.32 16.33
N ASP A 382 39.92 -18.94 15.15
CA ASP A 382 40.63 -18.50 13.94
C ASP A 382 39.92 -17.28 13.33
N GLU A 383 40.69 -16.34 12.74
CA GLU A 383 40.16 -15.06 12.27
C GLU A 383 39.13 -15.22 11.13
N ASP A 384 39.25 -16.28 10.33
CA ASP A 384 38.38 -16.64 9.21
C ASP A 384 37.33 -17.72 9.54
N PHE A 385 37.22 -18.15 10.80
CA PHE A 385 36.29 -19.21 11.21
C PHE A 385 34.82 -18.94 10.82
N TYR A 386 34.35 -17.70 10.97
CA TYR A 386 32.97 -17.31 10.71
C TYR A 386 32.77 -16.76 9.29
N GLU A 387 31.99 -17.47 8.48
CA GLU A 387 31.68 -17.08 7.11
C GLU A 387 30.83 -15.81 7.05
N ASN A 388 30.87 -15.11 5.92
CA ASN A 388 30.11 -13.87 5.71
C ASN A 388 28.68 -14.11 5.17
N GLN A 389 28.11 -15.28 5.48
CA GLN A 389 26.82 -15.75 4.99
C GLN A 389 25.93 -16.25 6.15
N TRP A 390 24.71 -15.72 6.22
CA TRP A 390 23.64 -16.16 7.11
C TRP A 390 22.50 -16.81 6.32
N TYR A 391 21.80 -17.75 6.96
CA TYR A 391 20.60 -18.38 6.41
C TYR A 391 19.45 -18.35 7.44
N VAL A 392 18.24 -18.08 6.95
CA VAL A 392 16.98 -18.14 7.71
C VAL A 392 15.91 -18.84 6.86
N TRP A 393 15.13 -19.72 7.50
CA TRP A 393 13.91 -20.32 6.98
C TRP A 393 12.74 -19.88 7.84
N LEU A 394 11.71 -19.27 7.24
CA LEU A 394 10.53 -18.77 7.96
C LEU A 394 9.50 -19.85 8.30
N ASN A 395 9.77 -21.10 7.91
CA ASN A 395 8.98 -22.29 8.28
C ASN A 395 7.51 -22.26 7.85
N ARG A 396 7.21 -21.59 6.73
CA ARG A 396 5.85 -21.51 6.16
C ARG A 396 5.49 -22.78 5.38
N ASP A 397 4.23 -23.18 5.47
CA ASP A 397 3.60 -24.22 4.63
C ASP A 397 3.15 -23.71 3.26
N THR A 398 3.06 -22.40 3.07
CA THR A 398 2.53 -21.77 1.85
C THR A 398 3.46 -20.68 1.33
N GLU A 399 3.30 -20.39 0.04
CA GLU A 399 3.88 -19.21 -0.59
C GLU A 399 3.50 -17.91 0.15
N LEU A 400 4.25 -16.85 -0.13
CA LEU A 400 4.12 -15.52 0.46
C LEU A 400 4.04 -14.42 -0.61
N PHE A 401 4.66 -14.65 -1.77
CA PHE A 401 4.79 -13.70 -2.86
C PHE A 401 3.87 -14.05 -4.02
N ARG A 402 3.49 -13.03 -4.79
CA ARG A 402 2.66 -13.19 -5.99
C ARG A 402 3.52 -13.67 -7.15
N ASN A 403 3.15 -14.79 -7.75
CA ASN A 403 3.92 -15.45 -8.81
C ASN A 403 4.18 -14.64 -10.10
N ILE A 404 3.40 -13.59 -10.36
CA ILE A 404 3.49 -12.79 -11.60
C ILE A 404 4.25 -11.48 -11.34
N HIS A 405 3.66 -10.63 -10.51
CA HIS A 405 4.19 -9.33 -10.08
C HIS A 405 4.02 -9.20 -8.57
N GLU A 406 5.13 -8.96 -7.88
CA GLU A 406 5.21 -8.68 -6.45
C GLU A 406 6.03 -7.41 -6.23
N THR A 407 5.79 -6.72 -5.12
CA THR A 407 6.63 -5.64 -4.61
C THR A 407 7.02 -5.96 -3.19
N LEU A 408 8.31 -5.94 -2.90
CA LEU A 408 8.88 -6.20 -1.59
C LEU A 408 9.61 -4.95 -1.09
N LEU A 409 9.20 -4.42 0.05
CA LEU A 409 9.84 -3.27 0.71
C LEU A 409 10.55 -3.74 1.97
N LEU A 410 11.78 -3.27 2.21
CA LEU A 410 12.52 -3.46 3.45
C LEU A 410 12.49 -2.18 4.29
N ARG A 411 12.15 -2.32 5.57
CA ARG A 411 12.11 -1.26 6.59
C ARG A 411 13.04 -1.59 7.74
N ASP A 412 13.73 -0.60 8.30
CA ASP A 412 14.52 -0.80 9.52
C ASP A 412 13.63 -0.91 10.78
N ALA A 413 14.25 -1.16 11.93
CA ALA A 413 13.55 -1.30 13.22
C ALA A 413 12.80 -0.03 13.69
N ALA A 414 12.93 1.11 12.99
CA ALA A 414 12.15 2.33 13.21
C ALA A 414 11.09 2.56 12.10
N GLY A 415 10.83 1.55 11.25
CA GLY A 415 9.86 1.59 10.15
C GLY A 415 10.33 2.35 8.90
N LYS A 416 11.57 2.86 8.91
CA LYS A 416 12.15 3.70 7.85
C LYS A 416 12.56 2.88 6.63
N PHE A 417 12.42 3.44 5.44
CA PHE A 417 12.66 2.72 4.18
C PHE A 417 14.16 2.49 3.96
N VAL A 418 14.54 1.24 3.70
CA VAL A 418 15.93 0.83 3.45
C VAL A 418 16.15 0.48 1.98
N ASP A 419 15.29 -0.35 1.40
CA ASP A 419 15.37 -0.75 -0.01
C ASP A 419 14.06 -1.36 -0.51
N GLY A 420 13.90 -1.52 -1.83
CA GLY A 420 12.71 -2.11 -2.45
C GLY A 420 13.00 -2.87 -3.76
N GLN A 421 12.26 -3.95 -4.00
CA GLN A 421 12.44 -4.86 -5.13
C GLN A 421 11.09 -5.26 -5.74
N GLN A 422 11.05 -5.56 -7.04
CA GLN A 422 9.86 -5.98 -7.78
C GLN A 422 10.25 -6.76 -9.05
N TYR A 423 9.34 -7.58 -9.58
CA TYR A 423 9.60 -8.44 -10.76
C TYR A 423 8.41 -8.61 -11.71
#